data_AF-A0A965VD09-F1
#
_entry.id   AF-A0A965VD09-F1
#
_cell.length_a   1.000
_cell.length_b   1.000
_cell.length_c   1.000
_cell.angle_alpha   90.00
_cell.angle_beta   90.00
_cell.angle_gamma   90.00
#
_symmetry.space_group_name_H-M   'P 1'
#
loop_
_entity.id
_entity.type
_entity.pdbx_description
1 polymer ?
#
loop_
_entity_poly.entity_id
_entity_poly.type
_entity_poly.pdbx_seq_one_letter_code
_entity_poly.pdbx_strand_id
1 'polypeptide(L)'
;MSHRGHLLRLPPNRVWRTYPGGRTLDQLEGAGSPADTHFAEDWIASTTRAINPGREHLAEGVSLVRVGGDDTPRDFAQLLASDPEYFLGAGHVRKFGATPHLLVKFLDSGTRLHFQVHPTREFARERLGAPSGKTEAYHVLAVRSAGAADSAGYIYVGFQRPPSRDALRRMIATQDVAAIEACFDKIPVKPGDTFIIPGGT
;
A
#
# COMPACT_ATOMS: atom_id res chain seq x y z
N MET A 1 8.25 -18.54 -24.35
CA MET A 1 7.56 -19.52 -23.49
C MET A 1 6.18 -18.97 -23.16
N SER A 2 5.12 -19.78 -23.26
CA SER A 2 3.74 -19.31 -23.06
C SER A 2 3.45 -19.09 -21.57
N HIS A 3 2.98 -17.91 -21.18
CA HIS A 3 2.44 -17.64 -19.84
C HIS A 3 0.97 -18.04 -19.71
N ARG A 4 0.26 -18.17 -20.82
CA ARG A 4 -1.16 -18.54 -20.82
C ARG A 4 -1.34 -19.97 -20.30
N GLY A 5 -2.35 -20.17 -19.43
CA GLY A 5 -2.68 -21.47 -18.86
C GLY A 5 -1.75 -21.94 -17.74
N HIS A 6 -0.82 -21.09 -17.27
CA HIS A 6 0.07 -21.41 -16.17
C HIS A 6 -0.19 -20.54 -14.94
N LEU A 7 0.06 -21.10 -13.75
CA LEU A 7 0.07 -20.33 -12.52
C LEU A 7 1.26 -19.39 -12.49
N LEU A 8 1.02 -18.15 -12.06
CA LEU A 8 2.06 -17.18 -11.76
C LEU A 8 2.43 -17.28 -10.29
N ARG A 9 3.71 -17.54 -10.01
CA ARG A 9 4.27 -17.55 -8.66
C ARG A 9 4.94 -16.21 -8.41
N LEU A 10 4.50 -15.52 -7.35
CA LEU A 10 4.98 -14.20 -6.96
C LEU A 10 5.83 -14.35 -5.69
N PRO A 11 7.17 -14.31 -5.79
CA PRO A 11 8.02 -14.23 -4.61
C PRO A 11 7.78 -12.91 -3.84
N PRO A 12 8.19 -12.83 -2.56
CA PRO A 12 8.13 -11.60 -1.77
C PRO A 12 8.75 -10.41 -2.51
N ASN A 13 8.09 -9.25 -2.44
CA ASN A 13 8.51 -8.02 -3.09
C ASN A 13 8.53 -6.87 -2.07
N ARG A 14 9.45 -7.03 -1.10
CA ARG A 14 9.67 -6.12 0.01
C ARG A 14 10.11 -4.74 -0.48
N VAL A 15 9.50 -3.69 0.04
CA VAL A 15 9.83 -2.31 -0.34
C VAL A 15 10.31 -1.51 0.87
N TRP A 16 11.42 -0.80 0.71
CA TRP A 16 11.97 0.06 1.76
C TRP A 16 11.04 1.25 2.04
N ARG A 17 10.90 1.60 3.32
CA ARG A 17 10.16 2.77 3.83
C ARG A 17 10.94 3.46 4.95
N THR A 18 10.62 4.73 5.18
CA THR A 18 11.22 5.53 6.25
C THR A 18 10.83 5.05 7.65
N TYR A 19 9.75 4.27 7.78
CA TYR A 19 9.27 3.74 9.05
C TYR A 19 9.63 2.26 9.21
N PRO A 20 9.90 1.82 10.46
CA PRO A 20 10.19 0.42 10.75
C PRO A 20 8.93 -0.45 10.80
N GLY A 21 9.10 -1.74 10.51
CA GLY A 21 8.05 -2.75 10.53
C GLY A 21 8.50 -4.04 9.83
N GLY A 22 7.55 -4.92 9.52
CA GLY A 22 7.80 -6.11 8.70
C GLY A 22 8.03 -7.41 9.47
N ARG A 23 8.22 -7.38 10.79
CA ARG A 23 8.41 -8.62 11.59
C ARG A 23 7.30 -9.64 11.40
N THR A 24 6.04 -9.21 11.32
CA THR A 24 4.90 -10.12 11.13
C THR A 24 4.87 -10.68 9.71
N LEU A 25 5.41 -9.95 8.74
CA LEU A 25 5.53 -10.45 7.37
C LEU A 25 6.66 -11.47 7.25
N ASP A 26 7.79 -11.24 7.92
CA ASP A 26 8.85 -12.26 8.06
C ASP A 26 8.30 -13.56 8.68
N GLN A 27 7.43 -13.45 9.70
CA GLN A 27 6.74 -14.60 10.30
C GLN A 27 5.83 -15.31 9.30
N LEU A 28 5.05 -14.54 8.52
CA LEU A 28 4.18 -15.08 7.48
C LEU A 28 4.96 -15.82 6.38
N GLU A 29 6.16 -15.34 6.06
CA GLU A 29 7.08 -15.95 5.09
C GLU A 29 7.90 -17.12 5.68
N GLY A 30 7.80 -17.39 6.98
CA GLY A 30 8.54 -18.45 7.65
C GLY A 30 10.03 -18.16 7.81
N ALA A 31 10.43 -16.89 7.89
CA ALA A 31 11.82 -16.49 8.07
C ALA A 31 12.39 -16.99 9.42
N GLY A 32 13.66 -17.43 9.42
CA GLY A 32 14.31 -17.98 10.62
C GLY A 32 14.63 -16.95 11.72
N SER A 33 14.61 -15.65 11.40
CA SER A 33 14.77 -14.57 12.38
C SER A 33 13.91 -13.36 12.00
N PRO A 34 12.61 -13.39 12.32
CA PRO A 34 11.71 -12.28 12.03
C PRO A 34 12.10 -11.02 12.80
N ALA A 35 12.20 -9.89 12.11
CA ALA A 35 12.60 -8.62 12.72
C ALA A 35 11.89 -7.41 12.11
N ASP A 36 11.73 -6.34 12.89
CA ASP A 36 11.34 -5.07 12.32
C ASP A 36 12.54 -4.42 11.63
N THR A 37 12.35 -4.07 10.36
CA THR A 37 13.33 -3.40 9.50
C THR A 37 12.64 -2.26 8.76
N HIS A 38 13.33 -1.63 7.81
CA HIS A 38 12.71 -0.65 6.93
C HIS A 38 11.88 -1.26 5.78
N PHE A 39 11.78 -2.59 5.72
CA PHE A 39 11.00 -3.28 4.69
C PHE A 39 9.65 -3.69 5.26
N ALA A 40 8.78 -2.72 5.51
CA ALA A 40 7.48 -2.92 6.19
C ALA A 40 6.31 -3.21 5.24
N GLU A 41 6.53 -3.15 3.93
CA GLU A 41 5.52 -3.41 2.89
C GLU A 41 6.00 -4.52 1.94
N ASP A 42 5.08 -5.40 1.53
CA ASP A 42 5.25 -6.33 0.42
C ASP A 42 4.23 -6.01 -0.68
N TRP A 43 4.71 -5.75 -1.90
CA TRP A 43 3.87 -5.32 -3.02
C TRP A 43 3.55 -6.49 -3.95
N ILE A 44 2.28 -6.90 -3.98
CA ILE A 44 1.82 -8.11 -4.65
C ILE A 44 1.41 -7.80 -6.08
N ALA A 45 1.97 -8.53 -7.06
CA ALA A 45 1.69 -8.36 -8.49
C ALA A 45 1.74 -6.88 -8.93
N SER A 46 2.73 -6.15 -8.43
CA SER A 46 2.84 -4.72 -8.63
C SER A 46 3.52 -4.39 -9.94
N THR A 47 2.91 -3.47 -10.70
CA THR A 47 3.54 -2.78 -11.83
C THR A 47 4.04 -1.38 -11.44
N THR A 48 4.03 -1.04 -10.15
CA THR A 48 4.37 0.29 -9.64
C THR A 48 5.81 0.31 -9.16
N ARG A 49 6.59 1.30 -9.61
CA ARG A 49 7.92 1.55 -9.07
C ARG A 49 7.82 2.31 -7.74
N ALA A 50 8.53 1.84 -6.73
CA ALA A 50 8.69 2.58 -5.49
C ALA A 50 9.68 3.73 -5.69
N ILE A 51 9.30 4.92 -5.23
CA ILE A 51 10.15 6.11 -5.24
C ILE A 51 10.41 6.48 -3.79
N ASN A 52 11.67 6.31 -3.36
CA ASN A 52 12.12 6.57 -2.00
C ASN A 52 13.25 7.62 -2.08
N PRO A 53 13.12 8.77 -1.39
CA PRO A 53 14.16 9.80 -1.39
C PRO A 53 15.53 9.25 -0.99
N GLY A 54 16.57 9.55 -1.78
CA GLY A 54 17.94 9.06 -1.57
C GLY A 54 18.20 7.62 -2.01
N ARG A 55 17.19 6.92 -2.55
CA ARG A 55 17.26 5.53 -3.06
C ARG A 55 16.79 5.42 -4.51
N GLU A 56 16.74 6.54 -5.24
CA GLU A 56 16.20 6.62 -6.60
C GLU A 56 17.00 5.80 -7.63
N HIS A 57 18.23 5.43 -7.30
CA HIS A 57 19.09 4.57 -8.10
C HIS A 57 18.73 3.08 -7.98
N LEU A 58 17.92 2.70 -6.98
CA LEU A 58 17.44 1.34 -6.80
C LEU A 58 16.13 1.13 -7.56
N ALA A 59 15.97 -0.06 -8.12
CA ALA A 59 14.72 -0.52 -8.72
C ALA A 59 13.99 -1.39 -7.70
N GLU A 60 12.95 -0.83 -7.07
CA GLU A 60 12.11 -1.52 -6.07
C GLU A 60 10.63 -1.33 -6.43
N GLY A 61 9.77 -2.23 -5.95
CA GLY A 61 8.31 -2.12 -6.04
C GLY A 61 7.67 -2.84 -7.22
N VAL A 62 8.32 -2.93 -8.39
CA VAL A 62 7.81 -3.77 -9.49
C VAL A 62 8.05 -5.23 -9.13
N SER A 63 7.00 -6.05 -9.12
CA SER A 63 7.11 -7.46 -8.75
C SER A 63 7.89 -8.24 -9.80
N LEU A 64 8.68 -9.20 -9.32
CA LEU A 64 9.15 -10.31 -10.15
C LEU A 64 8.11 -11.43 -10.15
N VAL A 65 8.08 -12.21 -11.22
CA VAL A 65 7.16 -13.34 -11.39
C VAL A 65 7.86 -14.55 -12.02
N ARG A 66 7.44 -15.74 -11.60
CA ARG A 66 7.84 -17.03 -12.18
C ARG A 66 6.61 -17.71 -12.80
N VAL A 67 6.78 -18.38 -13.93
CA VAL A 67 5.66 -18.87 -14.76
C VAL A 67 5.65 -20.39 -14.79
N GLY A 68 4.58 -21.01 -14.29
CA GLY A 68 4.49 -22.47 -14.23
C GLY A 68 5.68 -23.06 -13.46
N GLY A 69 6.35 -24.07 -14.04
CA GLY A 69 7.57 -24.67 -13.49
C GLY A 69 8.87 -23.94 -13.81
N ASP A 70 8.85 -22.87 -14.62
CA ASP A 70 10.03 -22.06 -14.93
C ASP A 70 10.32 -21.11 -13.75
N ASP A 71 11.47 -21.31 -13.10
CA ASP A 71 11.93 -20.51 -11.97
C ASP A 71 12.70 -19.24 -12.37
N THR A 72 12.84 -18.98 -13.68
CA THR A 72 13.47 -17.74 -14.18
C THR A 72 12.60 -16.53 -13.79
N PRO A 73 13.12 -15.58 -13.00
CA PRO A 73 12.37 -14.39 -12.63
C PRO A 73 12.15 -13.49 -13.85
N ARG A 74 10.94 -12.94 -13.96
CA ARG A 74 10.55 -12.00 -15.01
C ARG A 74 9.96 -10.75 -14.38
N ASP A 75 10.14 -9.61 -15.02
CA ASP A 75 9.47 -8.36 -14.63
C ASP A 75 7.96 -8.49 -14.89
N PHE A 76 7.14 -8.33 -13.85
CA PHE A 76 5.69 -8.50 -13.97
C PHE A 76 5.04 -7.41 -14.82
N ALA A 77 5.55 -6.17 -14.76
CA ALA A 77 5.01 -5.08 -15.57
C ALA A 77 5.25 -5.32 -17.07
N GLN A 78 6.43 -5.82 -17.44
CA GLN A 78 6.74 -6.21 -18.81
C GLN A 78 5.91 -7.41 -19.26
N LEU A 79 5.77 -8.44 -18.41
CA LEU A 79 4.94 -9.60 -18.73
C LEU A 79 3.49 -9.19 -18.96
N LEU A 80 2.92 -8.37 -18.07
CA LEU A 80 1.56 -7.86 -18.21
C LEU A 80 1.39 -7.05 -19.49
N ALA A 81 2.32 -6.15 -19.80
CA ALA A 81 2.27 -5.33 -21.01
C ALA A 81 2.39 -6.16 -22.31
N SER A 82 3.01 -7.35 -22.26
CA SER A 82 3.13 -8.23 -23.42
C SER A 82 1.82 -8.93 -23.82
N ASP A 83 0.86 -9.04 -22.91
CA ASP A 83 -0.45 -9.68 -23.14
C ASP A 83 -1.54 -9.11 -22.21
N PRO A 84 -1.84 -7.80 -22.31
CA PRO A 84 -2.65 -7.10 -21.30
C PRO A 84 -4.10 -7.58 -21.29
N GLU A 85 -4.64 -8.03 -22.43
CA GLU A 85 -6.00 -8.56 -22.48
C GLU A 85 -6.14 -9.89 -21.74
N TYR A 86 -5.09 -10.72 -21.70
CA TYR A 86 -5.09 -11.96 -20.92
C TYR A 86 -5.11 -11.67 -19.42
N PHE A 87 -4.33 -10.68 -18.96
CA PHE A 87 -4.21 -10.37 -17.53
C PHE A 87 -5.33 -9.48 -17.00
N LEU A 88 -5.75 -8.47 -17.77
CA LEU A 88 -6.70 -7.44 -17.33
C LEU A 88 -8.09 -7.60 -17.96
N GLY A 89 -8.21 -8.43 -18.99
CA GLY A 89 -9.43 -8.57 -19.78
C GLY A 89 -9.59 -7.47 -20.84
N ALA A 90 -10.13 -7.83 -22.01
CA ALA A 90 -10.29 -6.91 -23.13
C ALA A 90 -11.17 -5.68 -22.80
N GLY A 91 -12.15 -5.82 -21.90
CA GLY A 91 -12.99 -4.70 -21.45
C GLY A 91 -12.21 -3.64 -20.67
N HIS A 92 -11.29 -4.07 -19.81
CA HIS A 92 -10.39 -3.16 -19.08
C HIS A 92 -9.43 -2.47 -20.04
N VAL A 93 -8.77 -3.25 -20.91
CA VAL A 93 -7.78 -2.72 -21.86
C VAL A 93 -8.38 -1.66 -22.79
N ARG A 94 -9.60 -1.89 -23.30
CA ARG A 94 -10.31 -0.89 -24.11
C ARG A 94 -10.57 0.43 -23.38
N LYS A 95 -10.78 0.40 -22.06
CA LYS A 95 -11.16 1.57 -21.25
C LYS A 95 -9.97 2.27 -20.62
N PHE A 96 -8.95 1.52 -20.22
CA PHE A 96 -7.86 1.97 -19.34
C PHE A 96 -6.46 1.61 -19.87
N GLY A 97 -6.37 0.91 -21.00
CA GLY A 97 -5.10 0.42 -21.53
C GLY A 97 -4.50 -0.70 -20.68
N ALA A 98 -3.17 -0.85 -20.75
CA ALA A 98 -2.44 -1.92 -20.07
C ALA A 98 -2.13 -1.64 -18.59
N THR A 99 -2.67 -0.56 -18.01
CA THR A 99 -2.40 -0.21 -16.60
C THR A 99 -3.46 -0.85 -15.70
N PRO A 100 -3.09 -1.60 -14.65
CA PRO A 100 -4.07 -2.27 -13.77
C PRO A 100 -4.90 -1.29 -12.93
N HIS A 101 -4.42 -0.06 -12.70
CA HIS A 101 -5.02 0.93 -11.79
C HIS A 101 -5.22 0.42 -10.36
N LEU A 102 -4.40 -0.54 -9.93
CA LEU A 102 -4.45 -1.17 -8.63
C LEU A 102 -3.04 -1.44 -8.12
N LEU A 103 -2.85 -1.29 -6.81
CA LEU A 103 -1.66 -1.75 -6.10
C LEU A 103 -2.12 -2.47 -4.83
N VAL A 104 -1.79 -3.75 -4.72
CA VAL A 104 -2.09 -4.58 -3.55
C VAL A 104 -0.84 -4.70 -2.70
N LYS A 105 -1.02 -4.59 -1.38
CA LYS A 105 0.10 -4.65 -0.44
C LYS A 105 -0.26 -5.49 0.78
N PHE A 106 0.70 -6.25 1.28
CA PHE A 106 0.78 -6.48 2.71
C PHE A 106 1.55 -5.33 3.36
N LEU A 107 1.05 -4.83 4.48
CA LEU A 107 1.66 -3.74 5.22
C LEU A 107 1.66 -4.11 6.70
N ASP A 108 2.85 -4.17 7.29
CA ASP A 108 3.06 -4.39 8.72
C ASP A 108 3.92 -3.26 9.26
N SER A 109 3.28 -2.23 9.80
CA SER A 109 3.99 -1.11 10.42
C SER A 109 4.27 -1.41 11.89
N GLY A 110 5.53 -1.24 12.32
CA GLY A 110 5.92 -1.30 13.73
C GLY A 110 5.66 0.01 14.49
N THR A 111 5.13 1.03 13.81
CA THR A 111 4.87 2.35 14.38
C THR A 111 3.57 2.95 13.84
N ARG A 112 3.06 3.98 14.52
CA ARG A 112 1.93 4.77 14.01
C ARG A 112 2.37 5.56 12.77
N LEU A 113 1.75 5.30 11.63
CA LEU A 113 2.01 6.04 10.39
C LEU A 113 1.51 7.47 10.46
N HIS A 114 2.04 8.36 9.61
CA HIS A 114 1.62 9.76 9.56
C HIS A 114 0.16 9.90 9.12
N PHE A 115 -0.51 10.94 9.63
CA PHE A 115 -1.79 11.38 9.08
C PHE A 115 -1.60 11.82 7.62
N GLN A 116 -2.45 11.29 6.75
CA GLN A 116 -2.34 11.47 5.30
C GLN A 116 -3.73 11.66 4.72
N VAL A 117 -3.81 12.45 3.66
CA VAL A 117 -4.97 12.52 2.78
C VAL A 117 -4.49 12.22 1.37
N HIS A 118 -5.20 11.34 0.69
CA HIS A 118 -4.95 11.04 -0.71
C HIS A 118 -5.90 11.84 -1.61
N PRO A 119 -5.46 12.27 -2.81
CA PRO A 119 -6.30 13.10 -3.66
C PRO A 119 -7.50 12.31 -4.21
N THR A 120 -8.62 13.01 -4.41
CA THR A 120 -9.70 12.52 -5.27
C THR A 120 -9.21 12.42 -6.71
N ARG A 121 -9.97 11.73 -7.58
CA ARG A 121 -9.62 11.65 -9.01
C ARG A 121 -9.68 13.02 -9.68
N GLU A 122 -10.67 13.83 -9.32
CA GLU A 122 -10.88 15.17 -9.83
C GLU A 122 -9.68 16.05 -9.46
N PHE A 123 -9.30 16.07 -8.19
CA PHE A 123 -8.16 16.84 -7.71
C PHE A 123 -6.85 16.38 -8.38
N ALA A 124 -6.63 15.07 -8.49
CA ALA A 124 -5.43 14.52 -9.12
C ALA A 124 -5.29 14.97 -10.58
N ARG A 125 -6.41 15.00 -11.34
CA ARG A 125 -6.41 15.48 -12.73
C ARG A 125 -6.16 16.97 -12.83
N GLU A 126 -6.86 17.77 -12.02
CA GLU A 126 -6.82 19.23 -12.10
C GLU A 126 -5.52 19.85 -11.55
N ARG A 127 -4.92 19.21 -10.54
CA ARG A 127 -3.79 19.79 -9.80
C ARG A 127 -2.47 19.04 -9.98
N LEU A 128 -2.50 17.75 -10.27
CA LEU A 128 -1.30 16.90 -10.33
C LEU A 128 -1.03 16.34 -11.72
N GLY A 129 -1.92 16.58 -12.70
CA GLY A 129 -1.81 16.00 -14.04
C GLY A 129 -1.91 14.46 -14.05
N ALA A 130 -2.45 13.87 -12.99
CA ALA A 130 -2.54 12.42 -12.83
C ALA A 130 -3.94 11.91 -13.18
N PRO A 131 -4.07 10.76 -13.88
CA PRO A 131 -5.37 10.26 -14.35
C PRO A 131 -6.25 9.67 -13.24
N SER A 132 -5.64 9.39 -12.08
CA SER A 132 -6.24 8.71 -10.94
C SER A 132 -5.90 9.40 -9.63
N GLY A 133 -6.91 9.51 -8.76
CA GLY A 133 -6.71 9.74 -7.34
C GLY A 133 -6.28 8.45 -6.65
N LYS A 134 -6.42 8.38 -5.33
CA LYS A 134 -6.06 7.18 -4.57
C LYS A 134 -7.07 6.89 -3.47
N THR A 135 -8.06 6.08 -3.84
CA THR A 135 -8.93 5.37 -2.89
C THR A 135 -8.21 4.12 -2.43
N GLU A 136 -8.26 3.81 -1.15
CA GLU A 136 -7.67 2.61 -0.57
C GLU A 136 -8.74 1.71 0.04
N ALA A 137 -8.38 0.44 0.23
CA ALA A 137 -9.16 -0.51 1.00
C ALA A 137 -8.21 -1.22 1.97
N TYR A 138 -8.53 -1.21 3.26
CA TYR A 138 -7.78 -1.91 4.29
C TYR A 138 -8.56 -3.13 4.72
N HIS A 139 -7.92 -4.30 4.63
CA HIS A 139 -8.43 -5.52 5.20
C HIS A 139 -7.49 -5.95 6.33
N VAL A 140 -8.01 -6.03 7.55
CA VAL A 140 -7.21 -6.29 8.74
C VAL A 140 -6.95 -7.80 8.85
N LEU A 141 -5.72 -8.22 8.61
CA LEU A 141 -5.31 -9.62 8.72
C LEU A 141 -4.94 -10.01 10.15
N ALA A 142 -4.24 -9.11 10.83
CA ALA A 142 -3.76 -9.29 12.19
C ALA A 142 -3.55 -7.93 12.85
N VAL A 143 -3.51 -7.93 14.18
CA VAL A 143 -3.09 -6.78 14.99
C VAL A 143 -1.82 -7.18 15.72
N ARG A 144 -0.80 -6.32 15.72
CA ARG A 144 0.43 -6.59 16.49
C ARG A 144 0.09 -6.59 17.97
N SER A 145 0.36 -7.72 18.65
CA SER A 145 0.36 -7.74 20.11
C SER A 145 1.52 -6.87 20.60
N ALA A 146 1.26 -5.65 21.09
CA ALA A 146 2.21 -5.03 22.00
C ALA A 146 2.29 -5.94 23.22
N GLY A 147 3.45 -6.11 23.85
CA GLY A 147 3.63 -7.03 24.99
C GLY A 147 2.75 -6.78 26.24
N ALA A 148 1.71 -5.96 26.15
CA ALA A 148 0.65 -5.79 27.14
C ALA A 148 -0.68 -6.31 26.56
N ALA A 149 -1.41 -7.10 27.36
CA ALA A 149 -2.63 -7.81 26.98
C ALA A 149 -3.81 -6.93 26.47
N ASP A 150 -3.67 -5.59 26.50
CA ASP A 150 -4.76 -4.64 26.29
C ASP A 150 -4.57 -3.67 25.11
N SER A 151 -3.55 -3.83 24.24
CA SER A 151 -3.45 -2.98 23.05
C SER A 151 -4.37 -3.47 21.92
N ALA A 152 -5.67 -3.16 22.01
CA ALA A 152 -6.57 -3.32 20.88
C ALA A 152 -6.05 -2.50 19.69
N GLY A 153 -5.98 -3.12 18.50
CA GLY A 153 -5.60 -2.42 17.27
C GLY A 153 -6.60 -1.32 16.98
N TYR A 154 -6.14 -0.22 16.40
CA TYR A 154 -7.03 0.86 15.98
C TYR A 154 -6.51 1.56 14.74
N ILE A 155 -7.40 2.30 14.08
CA ILE A 155 -7.10 3.19 12.96
C ILE A 155 -7.67 4.59 13.23
N TYR A 156 -7.12 5.58 12.55
CA TYR A 156 -7.69 6.92 12.43
C TYR A 156 -8.19 7.10 11.00
N VAL A 157 -9.49 7.33 10.82
CA VAL A 157 -10.11 7.48 9.49
C VAL A 157 -11.21 8.53 9.55
N GLY A 158 -11.05 9.57 8.72
CA GLY A 158 -11.96 10.72 8.66
C GLY A 158 -11.96 11.54 9.95
N PHE A 159 -12.09 12.86 9.87
CA PHE A 159 -12.20 13.66 11.08
C PHE A 159 -13.57 13.43 11.76
N GLN A 160 -13.55 13.05 13.04
CA GLN A 160 -14.76 13.05 13.89
C GLN A 160 -15.01 14.44 14.49
N ARG A 161 -13.96 15.26 14.60
CA ARG A 161 -14.02 16.67 15.00
C ARG A 161 -13.25 17.52 13.98
N PRO A 162 -13.86 17.81 12.81
CA PRO A 162 -13.15 18.46 11.71
C PRO A 162 -12.70 19.89 12.08
N PRO A 163 -11.42 20.23 11.91
CA PRO A 163 -10.93 21.59 12.09
C PRO A 163 -11.40 22.49 10.94
N SER A 164 -11.42 23.81 11.16
CA SER A 164 -11.51 24.75 10.03
C SER A 164 -10.27 24.66 9.14
N ARG A 165 -10.37 25.07 7.88
CA ARG A 165 -9.23 25.05 6.94
C ARG A 165 -8.02 25.83 7.47
N ASP A 166 -8.25 26.99 8.09
CA ASP A 166 -7.19 27.81 8.64
C ASP A 166 -6.57 27.21 9.90
N ALA A 167 -7.38 26.55 10.73
CA ALA A 167 -6.88 25.80 11.89
C ALA A 167 -6.02 24.62 11.45
N LEU A 168 -6.48 23.83 10.47
CA LEU A 168 -5.71 22.71 9.92
C LEU A 168 -4.40 23.19 9.29
N ARG A 169 -4.44 24.29 8.50
CA ARG A 169 -3.24 24.89 7.91
C ARG A 169 -2.22 25.26 8.99
N ARG A 170 -2.66 25.90 10.08
CA ARG A 170 -1.81 26.26 11.20
C ARG A 170 -1.20 25.02 11.85
N MET A 171 -2.02 24.02 12.20
CA MET A 171 -1.56 22.77 12.84
C MET A 171 -0.48 22.07 11.99
N ILE A 172 -0.67 22.01 10.66
CA ILE A 172 0.33 21.46 9.74
C ILE A 172 1.61 22.31 9.75
N ALA A 173 1.50 23.63 9.60
CA ALA A 173 2.66 24.53 9.52
C ALA A 173 3.50 24.53 10.81
N THR A 174 2.86 24.40 11.97
CA THR A 174 3.53 24.37 13.29
C THR A 174 3.86 22.96 13.77
N GLN A 175 3.57 21.92 12.97
CA GLN A 175 3.75 20.51 13.32
C GLN A 175 3.06 20.13 14.66
N ASP A 176 1.88 20.70 14.93
CA ASP A 176 1.08 20.38 16.12
C ASP A 176 0.33 19.06 15.93
N VAL A 177 1.07 17.95 16.07
CA VAL A 177 0.55 16.59 15.85
C VAL A 177 -0.55 16.24 16.86
N ALA A 178 -0.45 16.72 18.10
CA ALA A 178 -1.44 16.45 19.14
C ALA A 178 -2.79 17.10 18.79
N ALA A 179 -2.79 18.32 18.26
CA ALA A 179 -4.02 18.97 17.80
C ALA A 179 -4.64 18.27 16.58
N ILE A 180 -3.82 17.76 15.64
CA ILE A 180 -4.31 16.95 14.52
C ILE A 180 -4.93 15.66 15.04
N GLU A 181 -4.24 14.94 15.92
CA GLU A 181 -4.73 13.69 16.52
C GLU A 181 -6.05 13.89 17.28
N ALA A 182 -6.20 15.00 18.01
CA ALA A 182 -7.43 15.35 18.72
C ALA A 182 -8.66 15.50 17.79
N CYS A 183 -8.46 15.69 16.49
CA CYS A 183 -9.54 15.73 15.49
C CYS A 183 -10.13 14.34 15.17
N PHE A 184 -9.47 13.25 15.61
CA PHE A 184 -9.85 11.88 15.32
C PHE A 184 -10.21 11.10 16.58
N ASP A 185 -11.12 10.14 16.41
CA ASP A 185 -11.34 9.05 17.37
C ASP A 185 -10.50 7.84 16.99
N LYS A 186 -10.00 7.10 17.99
CA LYS A 186 -9.41 5.77 17.76
C LYS A 186 -10.53 4.81 17.41
N ILE A 187 -10.59 4.37 16.16
CA ILE A 187 -11.56 3.38 15.70
C ILE A 187 -10.94 1.99 15.95
N PRO A 188 -11.47 1.18 16.88
CA PRO A 188 -10.93 -0.16 17.15
C PRO A 188 -11.06 -1.05 15.92
N VAL A 189 -10.10 -1.94 15.71
CA VAL A 189 -10.13 -2.92 14.63
C VAL A 189 -9.81 -4.32 15.14
N LYS A 190 -10.34 -5.32 14.45
CA LYS A 190 -10.04 -6.74 14.66
C LYS A 190 -9.79 -7.45 13.32
N PRO A 191 -9.12 -8.62 13.34
CA PRO A 191 -8.97 -9.44 12.14
C PRO A 191 -10.32 -9.67 11.43
N GLY A 192 -10.33 -9.51 10.11
CA GLY A 192 -11.51 -9.63 9.27
C GLY A 192 -12.22 -8.30 8.97
N ASP A 193 -11.99 -7.24 9.75
CA ASP A 193 -12.57 -5.93 9.47
C ASP A 193 -12.04 -5.38 8.13
N THR A 194 -12.93 -4.69 7.40
CA THR A 194 -12.59 -4.08 6.11
C THR A 194 -13.07 -2.63 6.08
N PHE A 195 -12.19 -1.73 5.66
CA PHE A 195 -12.45 -0.29 5.55
C PHE A 195 -12.17 0.17 4.13
N ILE A 196 -13.08 0.94 3.55
CA ILE A 196 -12.84 1.69 2.32
C ILE A 196 -12.48 3.12 2.72
N ILE A 197 -11.38 3.63 2.17
CA ILE A 197 -10.86 4.97 2.42
C ILE A 197 -10.92 5.74 1.09
N PRO A 198 -12.02 6.45 0.79
CA PRO A 198 -12.11 7.26 -0.41
C PRO A 198 -10.99 8.30 -0.47
N GLY A 199 -10.53 8.64 -1.68
CA GLY A 199 -9.70 9.83 -1.86
C GLY A 199 -10.40 11.07 -1.28
N GLY A 200 -9.66 11.91 -0.56
CA GLY A 200 -10.17 13.09 0.14
C GLY A 200 -10.62 12.87 1.59
N THR A 201 -10.54 11.63 2.10
CA THR A 201 -10.85 11.29 3.51
C THR A 201 -9.79 11.79 4.48
#